data_AF-A0A6L7CKW4-F1
#
_entry.id   AF-A0A6L7CKW4-F1
#
_cell.length_a   1.000
_cell.length_b   1.000
_cell.length_c   1.000
_cell.angle_alpha   90.00
_cell.angle_beta   90.00
_cell.angle_gamma   90.00
#
_symmetry.space_group_name_H-M   'P 1'
#
loop_
_entity.id
_entity.type
_entity.pdbx_description
1 polymer ?
#
loop_
_entity_poly.entity_id
_entity_poly.type
_entity_poly.pdbx_seq_one_letter_code
_entity_poly.pdbx_strand_id
1 'polypeptide(L)'
;HDMLPLASIFVEPAKILFLNNAINHGIFSPLGIQQSHELGKSIFFLIEANPGPGMGVLLAYMFFGRGSAKQSAGGAAIIHFLGGIHEIYFPYVLMNPRLILAVILGGMTGVFTLTILGGGLVSPASPGSILAVLAMTPKGAYFANIAGVCAAMAVSFVVSAILLKTSKVKEEDDIEAATRRMQDMKAESKGTSPLSAGDVTNDLSHVRKIIVACDAGMGSSAMGAGVLRKKIQDAGLSQISVTNSAINNLPPDVDLVITHRDLTERAMRQVPQAQHISLTNFLDSGLYTSLTERLVAAQRHTENEVKVKDSLKDSFDDSSANLFKLGAENIFLGRKAATKEEAIRFAGEQLVKGGYVEPEYVQAMLDREKLTPTYLGES
;
A
#
# COMPACT_ATOMS: atom_id res chain seq x y z
N HIS A 1 0.25 34.91 8.43
CA HIS A 1 0.38 34.63 6.99
C HIS A 1 1.85 34.50 6.56
N ASP A 2 2.79 35.23 7.16
CA ASP A 2 4.19 35.30 6.70
C ASP A 2 5.04 34.01 6.83
N MET A 3 4.64 33.06 7.69
CA MET A 3 5.39 31.82 7.92
C MET A 3 4.87 30.61 7.13
N LEU A 4 3.75 30.74 6.41
CA LEU A 4 3.10 29.61 5.73
C LEU A 4 4.01 28.90 4.72
N PRO A 5 4.86 29.59 3.92
CA PRO A 5 5.79 28.92 3.02
C PRO A 5 6.72 27.94 3.74
N LEU A 6 7.14 28.24 4.97
CA LEU A 6 8.06 27.40 5.74
C LEU A 6 7.42 26.07 6.17
N ALA A 7 6.10 25.92 6.10
CA ALA A 7 5.42 24.65 6.33
C ALA A 7 5.95 23.55 5.39
N SER A 8 6.38 23.90 4.17
CA SER A 8 6.94 22.95 3.20
C SER A 8 8.20 22.23 3.68
N ILE A 9 8.93 22.78 4.67
CA ILE A 9 10.07 22.11 5.30
C ILE A 9 9.64 20.80 5.98
N PHE A 10 8.43 20.76 6.54
CA PHE A 10 7.88 19.57 7.20
C PHE A 10 6.97 18.77 6.28
N VAL A 11 6.16 19.46 5.47
CA VAL A 11 5.15 18.81 4.62
C VAL A 11 5.79 17.97 3.54
N GLU A 12 6.78 18.49 2.80
CA GLU A 12 7.33 17.77 1.64
C GLU A 12 8.06 16.47 2.06
N PRO A 13 8.92 16.45 3.09
CA PRO A 13 9.49 15.20 3.60
C PRO A 13 8.43 14.24 4.13
N ALA A 14 7.44 14.75 4.87
CA ALA A 14 6.39 13.92 5.43
C ALA A 14 5.52 13.26 4.35
N LYS A 15 5.27 13.94 3.21
CA LYS A 15 4.60 13.33 2.06
C LYS A 15 5.37 12.12 1.53
N ILE A 16 6.67 12.27 1.33
CA ILE A 16 7.55 11.18 0.84
C ILE A 16 7.59 10.01 1.83
N LEU A 17 7.49 10.30 3.13
CA LEU A 17 7.39 9.30 4.20
C LEU A 17 5.96 8.76 4.41
N PHE A 18 5.03 9.01 3.50
CA PHE A 18 3.63 8.54 3.57
C PHE A 18 2.85 9.01 4.81
N LEU A 19 3.24 10.16 5.38
CA LEU A 19 2.51 10.84 6.45
C LEU A 19 1.53 11.90 5.90
N ASN A 20 1.29 11.90 4.59
CA ASN A 20 0.40 12.84 3.91
C ASN A 20 -1.04 12.75 4.41
N ASN A 21 -1.57 11.54 4.67
CA ASN A 21 -2.93 11.38 5.20
C ASN A 21 -3.09 12.02 6.59
N ALA A 22 -2.10 11.84 7.47
CA ALA A 22 -2.13 12.40 8.82
C ALA A 22 -2.10 13.93 8.78
N ILE A 23 -1.27 14.51 7.91
CA ILE A 23 -1.16 15.96 7.74
C ILE A 23 -2.42 16.52 7.08
N ASN A 24 -2.88 15.91 6.00
CA ASN A 24 -3.99 16.43 5.21
C ASN A 24 -5.32 16.30 5.98
N HIS A 25 -5.68 15.11 6.47
CA HIS A 25 -6.94 14.93 7.21
C HIS A 25 -6.88 15.42 8.66
N GLY A 26 -5.71 15.38 9.29
CA GLY A 26 -5.56 15.77 10.70
C GLY A 26 -5.40 17.29 10.90
N ILE A 27 -4.79 18.01 9.94
CA ILE A 27 -4.43 19.42 10.12
C ILE A 27 -5.03 20.30 9.02
N PHE A 28 -4.68 20.06 7.75
CA PHE A 28 -4.99 21.02 6.68
C PHE A 28 -6.45 21.01 6.22
N SER A 29 -7.10 19.85 6.18
CA SER A 29 -8.50 19.75 5.79
C SER A 29 -9.43 20.47 6.77
N PRO A 30 -9.35 20.27 8.11
CA PRO A 30 -10.16 21.04 9.06
C PRO A 30 -9.93 22.56 8.96
N LEU A 31 -8.66 23.00 8.93
CA LEU A 31 -8.30 24.41 8.80
C LEU A 31 -8.79 25.00 7.47
N GLY A 32 -8.69 24.24 6.39
CA GLY A 32 -9.12 24.66 5.08
C GLY A 32 -10.64 24.76 4.96
N ILE A 33 -11.40 23.85 5.58
CA ILE A 33 -12.86 23.91 5.62
C ILE A 33 -13.30 25.17 6.36
N GLN A 34 -12.72 25.46 7.53
CA GLN A 34 -13.03 26.67 8.29
C GLN A 34 -12.72 27.93 7.48
N GLN A 35 -11.52 28.03 6.89
CA GLN A 35 -11.14 29.18 6.09
C GLN A 35 -11.98 29.34 4.82
N SER A 36 -12.32 28.24 4.15
CA SER A 36 -13.14 28.26 2.93
C SER A 36 -14.57 28.69 3.22
N HIS A 37 -15.12 28.34 4.40
CA HIS A 37 -16.45 28.80 4.81
C HIS A 37 -16.51 30.32 5.00
N GLU A 38 -15.42 30.93 5.48
CA GLU A 38 -15.35 32.39 5.72
C GLU A 38 -14.97 33.19 4.47
N LEU A 39 -13.98 32.70 3.70
CA LEU A 39 -13.35 33.44 2.59
C LEU A 39 -13.72 32.89 1.20
N GLY A 40 -14.52 31.82 1.13
CA GLY A 40 -14.89 31.12 -0.09
C GLY A 40 -13.77 30.27 -0.71
N LYS A 41 -12.59 30.25 -0.09
CA LYS A 41 -11.43 29.47 -0.54
C LYS A 41 -10.40 29.27 0.58
N SER A 42 -9.53 28.28 0.41
CA SER A 42 -8.39 28.06 1.29
C SER A 42 -7.12 27.66 0.56
N ILE A 43 -5.98 28.23 1.00
CA ILE A 43 -4.64 27.83 0.55
C ILE A 43 -4.27 26.45 1.13
N PHE A 44 -4.79 26.07 2.31
CA PHE A 44 -4.45 24.81 2.97
C PHE A 44 -4.74 23.58 2.10
N PHE A 45 -5.77 23.64 1.24
CA PHE A 45 -6.08 22.59 0.28
C PHE A 45 -5.04 22.42 -0.83
N LEU A 46 -4.20 23.44 -1.10
CA LEU A 46 -3.13 23.38 -2.10
C LEU A 46 -1.77 23.00 -1.54
N ILE A 47 -1.57 23.10 -0.22
CA ILE A 47 -0.27 22.80 0.38
C ILE A 47 0.16 21.36 0.08
N GLU A 48 -0.77 20.42 0.16
CA GLU A 48 -0.50 19.01 -0.17
C GLU A 48 -0.84 18.68 -1.63
N ALA A 49 -1.93 19.24 -2.17
CA ALA A 49 -2.41 18.91 -3.51
C ALA A 49 -1.63 19.56 -4.68
N ASN A 50 -0.73 20.52 -4.44
CA ASN A 50 0.04 21.17 -5.50
C ASN A 50 0.96 20.14 -6.21
N PRO A 51 0.75 19.84 -7.51
CA PRO A 51 1.57 18.89 -8.23
C PRO A 51 2.92 19.47 -8.69
N GLY A 52 3.13 20.79 -8.57
CA GLY A 52 4.31 21.49 -9.07
C GLY A 52 5.64 20.92 -8.57
N PRO A 53 5.88 20.77 -7.25
CA PRO A 53 7.16 20.27 -6.73
C PRO A 53 7.57 18.91 -7.30
N GLY A 54 6.67 17.92 -7.26
CA GLY A 54 6.92 16.58 -7.81
C GLY A 54 7.11 16.59 -9.33
N MET A 55 6.35 17.42 -10.05
CA MET A 55 6.48 17.56 -11.50
C MET A 55 7.86 18.12 -11.88
N GLY A 56 8.39 19.06 -11.09
CA GLY A 56 9.74 19.59 -11.31
C GLY A 56 10.83 18.52 -11.21
N VAL A 57 10.73 17.61 -10.22
CA VAL A 57 11.65 16.47 -10.07
C VAL A 57 11.57 15.54 -11.28
N LEU A 58 10.36 15.16 -11.68
CA LEU A 58 10.14 14.22 -12.79
C LEU A 58 10.64 14.81 -14.13
N LEU A 59 10.40 16.09 -14.39
CA LEU A 59 10.95 16.77 -15.56
C LEU A 59 12.49 16.81 -15.51
N ALA A 60 13.09 17.00 -14.34
CA ALA A 60 14.54 16.99 -14.21
C ALA A 60 15.13 15.61 -14.54
N TYR A 61 14.50 14.51 -14.10
CA TYR A 61 14.90 13.17 -14.50
C TYR A 61 14.67 12.90 -15.99
N MET A 62 13.55 13.37 -16.55
CA MET A 62 13.23 13.21 -17.97
C MET A 62 14.30 13.84 -18.87
N PHE A 63 14.85 15.01 -18.50
CA PHE A 63 15.88 15.69 -19.29
C PHE A 63 17.32 15.29 -18.90
N PHE A 64 17.60 15.19 -17.61
CA PHE A 64 18.97 15.09 -17.07
C PHE A 64 19.29 13.80 -16.30
N GLY A 65 18.29 12.95 -16.04
CA GLY A 65 18.51 11.64 -15.42
C GLY A 65 19.23 10.67 -16.38
N ARG A 66 19.62 9.50 -15.87
CA ARG A 66 20.21 8.43 -16.67
C ARG A 66 19.45 7.10 -16.49
N GLY A 67 19.77 6.13 -17.34
CA GLY A 67 19.27 4.76 -17.23
C GLY A 67 17.74 4.64 -17.31
N SER A 68 17.21 3.67 -16.57
CA SER A 68 15.77 3.38 -16.46
C SER A 68 14.99 4.58 -15.90
N ALA A 69 15.59 5.34 -14.99
CA ALA A 69 14.95 6.52 -14.39
C ALA A 69 14.59 7.61 -15.40
N LYS A 70 15.45 7.86 -16.38
CA LYS A 70 15.11 8.79 -17.46
C LYS A 70 13.95 8.28 -18.32
N GLN A 71 13.94 6.98 -18.62
CA GLN A 71 12.94 6.37 -19.50
C GLN A 71 11.54 6.36 -18.87
N SER A 72 11.44 6.04 -17.58
CA SER A 72 10.16 6.00 -16.86
C SER A 72 9.63 7.38 -16.43
N ALA A 73 10.50 8.39 -16.30
CA ALA A 73 10.13 9.71 -15.78
C ALA A 73 9.01 10.40 -16.57
N GLY A 74 9.00 10.26 -17.90
CA GLY A 74 7.97 10.87 -18.75
C GLY A 74 6.57 10.31 -18.46
N GLY A 75 6.44 8.98 -18.33
CA GLY A 75 5.18 8.32 -17.97
C GLY A 75 4.74 8.69 -16.55
N ALA A 76 5.69 8.68 -15.60
CA ALA A 76 5.44 9.11 -14.24
C ALA A 76 4.96 10.57 -14.15
N ALA A 77 5.50 11.47 -14.98
CA ALA A 77 5.11 12.88 -15.03
C ALA A 77 3.64 13.06 -15.43
N ILE A 78 3.16 12.28 -16.40
CA ILE A 78 1.77 12.29 -16.86
C ILE A 78 0.85 11.79 -15.74
N ILE A 79 1.16 10.64 -15.14
CA ILE A 79 0.38 10.03 -14.06
C ILE A 79 0.32 10.96 -12.83
N HIS A 80 1.45 11.59 -12.49
CA HIS A 80 1.54 12.56 -11.40
C HIS A 80 0.68 13.79 -11.66
N PHE A 81 0.90 14.46 -12.80
CA PHE A 81 0.34 15.78 -13.05
C PHE A 81 -1.13 15.72 -13.44
N LEU A 82 -1.51 14.80 -14.34
CA LEU A 82 -2.88 14.65 -14.82
C LEU A 82 -3.68 13.64 -13.98
N GLY A 83 -3.05 12.56 -13.52
CA GLY A 83 -3.70 11.55 -12.69
C GLY A 83 -3.79 11.94 -11.21
N GLY A 84 -2.90 12.82 -10.72
CA GLY A 84 -2.92 13.29 -9.33
C GLY A 84 -2.40 12.27 -8.32
N ILE A 85 -1.65 11.27 -8.78
CA ILE A 85 -1.00 10.27 -7.92
C ILE A 85 0.39 10.78 -7.55
N HIS A 86 0.49 11.47 -6.41
CA HIS A 86 1.72 12.14 -6.00
C HIS A 86 2.80 11.15 -5.56
N GLU A 87 2.43 9.93 -5.20
CA GLU A 87 3.39 8.90 -4.80
C GLU A 87 4.34 8.54 -5.94
N ILE A 88 3.94 8.67 -7.21
CA ILE A 88 4.73 8.18 -8.35
C ILE A 88 6.10 8.84 -8.49
N TYR A 89 6.30 10.05 -7.93
CA TYR A 89 7.61 10.72 -7.95
C TYR A 89 8.50 10.36 -6.75
N PHE A 90 7.97 9.71 -5.70
CA PHE A 90 8.75 9.42 -4.50
C PHE A 90 9.95 8.48 -4.75
N PRO A 91 9.91 7.45 -5.63
CA PRO A 91 11.06 6.59 -5.87
C PRO A 91 12.25 7.39 -6.39
N TYR A 92 11.99 8.37 -7.26
CA TYR A 92 12.99 9.27 -7.82
C TYR A 92 13.69 10.12 -6.75
N VAL A 93 12.98 10.51 -5.70
CA VAL A 93 13.55 11.22 -4.55
C VAL A 93 14.27 10.26 -3.60
N LEU A 94 13.75 9.04 -3.41
CA LEU A 94 14.42 8.02 -2.57
C LEU A 94 15.74 7.51 -3.17
N MET A 95 15.86 7.48 -4.50
CA MET A 95 17.13 7.19 -5.19
C MET A 95 18.19 8.25 -4.94
N ASN A 96 17.78 9.52 -4.81
CA ASN A 96 18.68 10.62 -4.51
C ASN A 96 18.05 11.55 -3.46
N PRO A 97 18.20 11.23 -2.15
CA PRO A 97 17.54 11.96 -1.06
C PRO A 97 17.86 13.46 -1.01
N ARG A 98 18.91 13.93 -1.70
CA ARG A 98 19.20 15.36 -1.84
C ARG A 98 18.07 16.11 -2.55
N LEU A 99 17.30 15.42 -3.40
CA LEU A 99 16.15 15.98 -4.10
C LEU A 99 15.00 16.36 -3.16
N ILE A 100 15.03 15.95 -1.89
CA ILE A 100 14.13 16.48 -0.84
C ILE A 100 14.26 18.01 -0.77
N LEU A 101 15.48 18.56 -0.92
CA LEU A 101 15.68 20.01 -0.94
C LEU A 101 14.96 20.68 -2.11
N ALA A 102 14.92 20.02 -3.27
CA ALA A 102 14.25 20.56 -4.46
C ALA A 102 12.73 20.65 -4.27
N VAL A 103 12.11 19.61 -3.70
CA VAL A 103 10.67 19.63 -3.42
C VAL A 103 10.31 20.59 -2.30
N ILE A 104 11.15 20.72 -1.25
CA ILE A 104 10.95 21.75 -0.20
C ILE A 104 10.96 23.15 -0.83
N LEU A 105 12.01 23.50 -1.58
CA LEU A 105 12.12 24.82 -2.19
C LEU A 105 11.02 25.10 -3.21
N GLY A 106 10.63 24.09 -4.00
CA GLY A 106 9.48 24.15 -4.89
C GLY A 106 8.17 24.40 -4.14
N GLY A 107 7.91 23.62 -3.07
CA GLY A 107 6.73 23.76 -2.22
C GLY A 107 6.67 25.14 -1.57
N MET A 108 7.77 25.60 -0.96
CA MET A 108 7.90 26.93 -0.37
C MET A 108 7.56 28.02 -1.39
N THR A 109 8.11 27.92 -2.61
CA THR A 109 7.86 28.88 -3.69
C THR A 109 6.39 28.88 -4.08
N GLY A 110 5.77 27.70 -4.27
CA GLY A 110 4.36 27.60 -4.61
C GLY A 110 3.47 28.23 -3.54
N VAL A 111 3.67 27.88 -2.27
CA VAL A 111 2.90 28.44 -1.14
C VAL A 111 3.10 29.95 -1.02
N PHE A 112 4.32 30.44 -1.22
CA PHE A 112 4.62 31.87 -1.22
C PHE A 112 3.89 32.60 -2.36
N THR A 113 3.96 32.08 -3.58
CA THR A 113 3.23 32.63 -4.74
C THR A 113 1.72 32.66 -4.49
N LEU A 114 1.15 31.59 -3.93
CA LEU A 114 -0.27 31.54 -3.56
C LEU A 114 -0.62 32.56 -2.48
N THR A 115 0.26 32.77 -1.51
CA THR A 115 0.04 33.74 -0.42
C THR A 115 0.02 35.17 -0.95
N ILE A 116 0.94 35.52 -1.86
CA ILE A 116 1.01 36.86 -2.46
C ILE A 116 -0.15 37.12 -3.43
N LEU A 117 -0.46 36.15 -4.30
CA LEU A 117 -1.47 36.33 -5.35
C LEU A 117 -2.90 36.01 -4.88
N GLY A 118 -3.06 35.57 -3.62
CA GLY A 118 -4.36 35.22 -3.06
C GLY A 118 -4.97 33.97 -3.71
N GLY A 119 -4.19 32.90 -3.87
CA GLY A 119 -4.65 31.61 -4.36
C GLY A 119 -5.47 30.81 -3.33
N GLY A 120 -5.94 29.64 -3.74
CA GLY A 120 -6.72 28.72 -2.88
C GLY A 120 -7.77 27.92 -3.65
N LEU A 121 -8.34 26.91 -2.99
CA LEU A 121 -9.43 26.07 -3.53
C LEU A 121 -10.68 26.18 -2.67
N VAL A 122 -11.84 25.87 -3.26
CA VAL A 122 -13.11 25.82 -2.52
C VAL A 122 -13.23 24.59 -1.62
N SER A 123 -12.57 23.49 -2.01
CA SER A 123 -12.55 22.21 -1.31
C SER A 123 -11.23 21.47 -1.56
N PRO A 124 -10.91 20.41 -0.80
CA PRO A 124 -9.77 19.55 -1.09
C PRO A 124 -9.87 18.93 -2.50
N ALA A 125 -8.78 19.00 -3.27
CA ALA A 125 -8.68 18.31 -4.55
C ALA A 125 -8.32 16.83 -4.34
N SER A 126 -9.17 15.92 -4.82
CA SER A 126 -8.92 14.47 -4.77
C SER A 126 -9.38 13.80 -6.08
N PRO A 127 -8.48 13.14 -6.83
CA PRO A 127 -7.02 13.10 -6.68
C PRO A 127 -6.37 14.50 -6.77
N GLY A 128 -5.12 14.64 -6.34
CA GLY A 128 -4.36 15.90 -6.37
C GLY A 128 -3.87 16.33 -7.76
N SER A 129 -4.64 16.08 -8.83
CA SER A 129 -4.25 16.39 -10.20
C SER A 129 -4.42 17.87 -10.52
N ILE A 130 -3.73 18.36 -11.55
CA ILE A 130 -3.95 19.73 -12.04
C ILE A 130 -5.40 19.94 -12.48
N LEU A 131 -6.05 18.91 -13.02
CA LEU A 131 -7.44 18.97 -13.47
C LEU A 131 -8.38 19.17 -12.28
N ALA A 132 -8.17 18.43 -11.19
CA ALA A 132 -8.93 18.59 -9.96
C ALA A 132 -8.65 19.94 -9.29
N VAL A 133 -7.39 20.37 -9.26
CA VAL A 133 -7.01 21.71 -8.77
C VAL A 133 -7.74 22.80 -9.55
N LEU A 134 -7.73 22.75 -10.89
CA LEU A 134 -8.44 23.73 -11.72
C LEU A 134 -9.96 23.67 -11.51
N ALA A 135 -10.53 22.47 -11.41
CA ALA A 135 -11.96 22.30 -11.16
C ALA A 135 -12.40 22.87 -9.81
N MET A 136 -11.59 22.72 -8.76
CA MET A 136 -11.86 23.24 -7.42
C MET A 136 -11.38 24.69 -7.22
N THR A 137 -10.87 25.33 -8.28
CA THR A 137 -10.42 26.72 -8.22
C THR A 137 -11.60 27.68 -8.37
N PRO A 138 -11.85 28.58 -7.39
CA PRO A 138 -12.91 29.57 -7.51
C PRO A 138 -12.59 30.63 -8.57
N LYS A 139 -13.65 31.27 -9.09
CA LYS A 139 -13.52 32.38 -10.03
C LYS A 139 -12.62 33.47 -9.44
N GLY A 140 -11.67 33.95 -10.23
CA GLY A 140 -10.67 34.96 -9.82
C GLY A 140 -9.39 34.41 -9.18
N ALA A 141 -9.31 33.12 -8.83
CA ALA A 141 -8.09 32.52 -8.26
C ALA A 141 -7.26 31.69 -9.27
N TYR A 142 -7.73 31.51 -10.50
CA TYR A 142 -7.06 30.72 -11.55
C TYR A 142 -5.62 31.16 -11.80
N PHE A 143 -5.41 32.47 -11.98
CA PHE A 143 -4.08 33.01 -12.22
C PHE A 143 -3.13 32.68 -11.06
N ALA A 144 -3.57 32.92 -9.81
CA ALA A 144 -2.78 32.64 -8.63
C ALA A 144 -2.43 31.15 -8.50
N ASN A 145 -3.41 30.26 -8.71
CA ASN A 145 -3.21 28.82 -8.59
C ASN A 145 -2.29 28.28 -9.68
N ILE A 146 -2.48 28.67 -10.94
CA ILE A 146 -1.62 28.27 -12.05
C ILE A 146 -0.20 28.80 -11.84
N ALA A 147 -0.05 30.08 -11.47
CA ALA A 147 1.25 30.67 -11.17
C ALA A 147 1.96 29.93 -10.03
N GLY A 148 1.24 29.58 -8.96
CA GLY A 148 1.80 28.81 -7.84
C GLY A 148 2.28 27.41 -8.24
N VAL A 149 1.52 26.69 -9.08
CA VAL A 149 1.92 25.39 -9.61
C VAL A 149 3.16 25.52 -10.52
N CYS A 150 3.15 26.48 -11.45
CA CYS A 150 4.25 26.70 -12.38
C CYS A 150 5.54 27.16 -11.67
N ALA A 151 5.43 28.06 -10.68
CA ALA A 151 6.58 28.54 -9.92
C ALA A 151 7.21 27.41 -9.09
N ALA A 152 6.39 26.62 -8.41
CA ALA A 152 6.85 25.44 -7.67
C ALA A 152 7.55 24.42 -8.58
N MET A 153 6.97 24.16 -9.75
CA MET A 153 7.54 23.27 -10.77
C MET A 153 8.88 23.79 -11.29
N ALA A 154 8.97 25.07 -11.63
CA ALA A 154 10.19 25.67 -12.17
C ALA A 154 11.34 25.63 -11.15
N VAL A 155 11.08 26.01 -9.89
CA VAL A 155 12.11 25.97 -8.84
C VAL A 155 12.56 24.54 -8.55
N SER A 156 11.61 23.61 -8.36
CA SER A 156 11.94 22.20 -8.12
C SER A 156 12.72 21.60 -9.30
N PHE A 157 12.36 21.92 -10.54
CA PHE A 157 13.09 21.50 -11.74
C PHE A 157 14.52 22.01 -11.76
N VAL A 158 14.74 23.31 -11.56
CA VAL A 158 16.07 23.92 -11.61
C VAL A 158 16.98 23.34 -10.53
N VAL A 159 16.49 23.24 -9.29
CA VAL A 159 17.26 22.67 -8.18
C VAL A 159 17.56 21.20 -8.43
N SER A 160 16.57 20.42 -8.87
CA SER A 160 16.77 19.00 -9.21
C SER A 160 17.77 18.82 -10.34
N ALA A 161 17.69 19.63 -11.41
CA ALA A 161 18.61 19.57 -12.53
C ALA A 161 20.07 19.83 -12.11
N ILE A 162 20.30 20.77 -11.19
CA ILE A 162 21.63 21.06 -10.64
C ILE A 162 22.11 19.87 -9.79
N LEU A 163 21.26 19.33 -8.90
CA LEU A 163 21.60 18.21 -8.03
C LEU A 163 21.89 16.92 -8.79
N LEU A 164 21.14 16.64 -9.85
CA LEU A 164 21.35 15.48 -10.72
C LEU A 164 22.67 15.59 -11.50
N LYS A 165 22.98 16.78 -12.05
CA LYS A 165 24.24 17.01 -12.80
C LYS A 165 25.48 16.95 -11.91
N THR A 166 25.37 17.34 -10.66
CA THR A 166 26.50 17.37 -9.71
C THR A 166 26.70 16.05 -8.96
N SER A 167 25.75 15.12 -9.07
CA SER A 167 25.87 13.81 -8.43
C SER A 167 26.88 12.92 -9.16
N LYS A 168 27.93 12.51 -8.43
CA LYS A 168 28.88 11.45 -8.84
C LYS A 168 28.38 10.03 -8.50
N VAL A 169 27.18 9.93 -7.91
CA VAL A 169 26.56 8.65 -7.60
C VAL A 169 26.28 7.96 -8.93
N LYS A 170 26.86 6.78 -9.15
CA LYS A 170 26.43 5.91 -10.24
C LYS A 170 24.95 5.61 -10.00
N GLU A 171 24.08 6.14 -10.85
CA GLU A 171 22.64 5.83 -10.90
C GLU A 171 22.44 4.39 -11.43
N GLU A 172 23.15 3.42 -10.84
CA GLU A 172 22.87 1.99 -10.92
C GLU A 172 21.91 1.57 -9.80
N ASP A 173 21.44 2.50 -8.96
CA ASP A 173 20.28 2.26 -8.10
C ASP A 173 19.06 2.07 -9.01
N ASP A 174 18.65 0.81 -9.12
CA ASP A 174 17.54 0.39 -9.93
C ASP A 174 16.25 1.05 -9.41
N ILE A 175 15.47 1.68 -10.29
CA ILE A 175 14.16 2.23 -9.94
C ILE A 175 13.30 1.17 -9.26
N GLU A 176 13.49 -0.10 -9.61
CA GLU A 176 12.83 -1.22 -8.98
C GLU A 176 13.13 -1.29 -7.47
N ALA A 177 14.37 -1.13 -7.05
CA ALA A 177 14.76 -1.15 -5.64
C ALA A 177 14.16 0.02 -4.87
N ALA A 178 14.15 1.23 -5.45
CA ALA A 178 13.52 2.41 -4.85
C ALA A 178 12.00 2.27 -4.77
N THR A 179 11.38 1.65 -5.78
CA THR A 179 9.95 1.35 -5.80
C THR A 179 9.59 0.33 -4.73
N ARG A 180 10.42 -0.71 -4.52
CA ARG A 180 10.24 -1.66 -3.41
C ARG A 180 10.33 -0.97 -2.04
N ARG A 181 11.39 -0.18 -1.80
CA ARG A 181 11.53 0.60 -0.55
C ARG A 181 10.34 1.50 -0.27
N MET A 182 9.81 2.15 -1.32
CA MET A 182 8.59 2.94 -1.20
C MET A 182 7.38 2.08 -0.81
N GLN A 183 7.19 0.92 -1.45
CA GLN A 183 6.09 0.02 -1.12
C GLN A 183 6.17 -0.46 0.34
N ASP A 184 7.38 -0.78 0.83
CA ASP A 184 7.64 -1.17 2.21
C ASP A 184 7.29 -0.02 3.18
N MET A 185 7.78 1.20 2.93
CA MET A 185 7.45 2.39 3.72
C MET A 185 5.94 2.69 3.74
N LYS A 186 5.27 2.52 2.59
CA LYS A 186 3.82 2.70 2.47
C LYS A 186 3.05 1.61 3.24
N ALA A 187 3.57 0.39 3.26
CA ALA A 187 2.99 -0.68 4.06
C ALA A 187 3.19 -0.40 5.55
N GLU A 188 4.38 0.06 5.96
CA GLU A 188 4.68 0.42 7.33
C GLU A 188 3.81 1.58 7.83
N SER A 189 3.64 2.64 7.04
CA SER A 189 2.82 3.80 7.41
C SER A 189 1.33 3.47 7.53
N LYS A 190 0.86 2.46 6.80
CA LYS A 190 -0.49 1.90 6.93
C LYS A 190 -0.62 0.85 8.04
N GLY A 191 0.44 0.60 8.79
CA GLY A 191 0.48 -0.47 9.80
C GLY A 191 0.37 -1.89 9.19
N THR A 192 0.51 -2.02 7.88
CA THR A 192 0.47 -3.28 7.14
C THR A 192 1.86 -3.86 6.89
N SER A 193 2.89 -3.37 7.59
CA SER A 193 4.23 -3.96 7.52
C SER A 193 4.10 -5.47 7.77
N PRO A 194 4.73 -6.34 6.95
CA PRO A 194 4.95 -7.70 7.39
C PRO A 194 5.75 -7.58 8.70
N LEU A 195 5.14 -8.02 9.79
CA LEU A 195 5.82 -8.14 11.08
C LEU A 195 7.20 -8.73 10.80
N SER A 196 8.25 -8.05 11.30
CA SER A 196 9.60 -8.61 11.31
C SER A 196 9.51 -10.05 11.81
N ALA A 197 10.12 -10.95 11.05
CA ALA A 197 10.23 -12.36 11.35
C ALA A 197 10.82 -12.54 12.76
N GLY A 198 9.93 -12.79 13.71
CA GLY A 198 10.21 -13.21 15.07
C GLY A 198 9.07 -14.11 15.49
N ASP A 199 9.21 -15.40 15.18
CA ASP A 199 8.47 -16.55 15.71
C ASP A 199 7.09 -16.29 16.33
N VAL A 200 6.07 -16.04 15.50
CA VAL A 200 4.71 -16.51 15.77
C VAL A 200 4.07 -16.87 14.43
N THR A 201 3.59 -18.11 14.32
CA THR A 201 3.03 -18.68 13.10
C THR A 201 1.92 -17.79 12.51
N ASN A 202 2.01 -17.50 11.21
CA ASN A 202 1.06 -16.70 10.43
C ASN A 202 -0.29 -17.41 10.21
N ASP A 203 -0.61 -18.36 11.08
CA ASP A 203 -1.76 -19.25 10.98
C ASP A 203 -2.94 -18.66 11.76
N LEU A 204 -3.85 -18.05 11.02
CA LEU A 204 -5.11 -17.48 11.53
C LEU A 204 -6.28 -18.47 11.42
N SER A 205 -6.02 -19.71 10.98
CA SER A 205 -7.06 -20.72 10.70
C SER A 205 -7.81 -21.20 11.96
N HIS A 206 -7.17 -21.09 13.13
CA HIS A 206 -7.73 -21.52 14.40
C HIS A 206 -8.28 -20.38 15.28
N VAL A 207 -8.16 -19.13 14.85
CA VAL A 207 -8.58 -17.96 15.64
C VAL A 207 -10.10 -17.89 15.75
N ARG A 208 -10.61 -17.97 16.98
CA ARG A 208 -12.04 -17.87 17.31
C ARG A 208 -12.31 -16.78 18.35
N LYS A 209 -11.32 -16.43 19.18
CA LYS A 209 -11.48 -15.47 20.27
C LYS A 209 -10.54 -14.27 20.08
N ILE A 210 -11.13 -13.13 19.71
CA ILE A 210 -10.41 -11.87 19.48
C ILE A 210 -10.75 -10.88 20.60
N ILE A 211 -9.74 -10.32 21.25
CA ILE A 211 -9.92 -9.29 22.29
C ILE A 211 -9.18 -8.01 21.90
N VAL A 212 -9.91 -6.90 21.86
CA VAL A 212 -9.31 -5.56 21.75
C VAL A 212 -9.04 -5.03 23.16
N ALA A 213 -7.78 -4.76 23.48
CA ALA A 213 -7.38 -4.33 24.81
C ALA A 213 -6.75 -2.93 24.83
N CYS A 214 -7.07 -2.17 25.88
CA CYS A 214 -6.39 -0.93 26.23
C CYS A 214 -6.21 -0.85 27.76
N ASP A 215 -5.57 0.19 28.28
CA ASP A 215 -5.21 0.28 29.71
C ASP A 215 -6.44 0.17 30.63
N ALA A 216 -7.53 0.87 30.28
CA ALA A 216 -8.78 0.88 31.05
C ALA A 216 -9.91 -0.01 30.47
N GLY A 217 -9.77 -0.49 29.24
CA GLY A 217 -10.76 -1.37 28.60
C GLY A 217 -12.08 -0.75 28.12
N MET A 218 -12.35 0.54 28.36
CA MET A 218 -13.67 1.16 28.12
C MET A 218 -13.72 2.22 26.99
N GLY A 219 -12.58 2.69 26.49
CA GLY A 219 -12.53 3.79 25.51
C GLY A 219 -12.27 3.31 24.08
N SER A 220 -11.03 3.47 23.63
CA SER A 220 -10.59 3.09 22.29
C SER A 220 -10.77 1.61 21.96
N SER A 221 -10.66 0.74 22.97
CA SER A 221 -10.92 -0.69 22.86
C SER A 221 -12.37 -1.02 22.53
N ALA A 222 -13.33 -0.28 23.09
CA ALA A 222 -14.76 -0.48 22.83
C ALA A 222 -15.12 -0.13 21.39
N MET A 223 -14.59 1.00 20.88
CA MET A 223 -14.79 1.40 19.48
C MET A 223 -14.14 0.40 18.51
N GLY A 224 -12.88 0.04 18.75
CA GLY A 224 -12.16 -0.92 17.91
C GLY A 224 -12.84 -2.29 17.87
N ALA A 225 -13.31 -2.79 19.02
CA ALA A 225 -14.07 -4.04 19.10
C ALA A 225 -15.41 -3.93 18.36
N GLY A 226 -16.11 -2.80 18.45
CA GLY A 226 -17.36 -2.58 17.73
C GLY A 226 -17.19 -2.60 16.20
N VAL A 227 -16.16 -1.91 15.69
CA VAL A 227 -15.85 -1.88 14.24
C VAL A 227 -15.48 -3.28 13.73
N LEU A 228 -14.60 -3.97 14.44
CA LEU A 228 -14.14 -5.30 14.05
C LEU A 228 -15.28 -6.34 14.15
N ARG A 229 -16.07 -6.30 15.22
CA ARG A 229 -17.25 -7.17 15.40
C ARG A 229 -18.22 -7.02 14.24
N LYS A 230 -18.54 -5.78 13.84
CA LYS A 230 -19.43 -5.52 12.72
C LYS A 230 -18.87 -6.10 11.41
N LYS A 231 -17.59 -5.86 11.11
CA LYS A 231 -16.94 -6.38 9.90
C LYS A 231 -16.89 -7.92 9.84
N ILE A 232 -16.63 -8.57 10.98
CA ILE A 232 -16.61 -10.04 11.08
C ILE A 232 -18.01 -10.64 10.90
N GLN A 233 -19.03 -9.99 11.46
CA GLN A 233 -20.42 -10.37 11.24
C GLN A 233 -20.86 -10.18 9.78
N ASP A 234 -20.53 -9.03 9.18
CA ASP A 234 -20.80 -8.73 7.76
C ASP A 234 -20.08 -9.72 6.82
N ALA A 235 -18.92 -10.24 7.23
CA ALA A 235 -18.16 -11.26 6.51
C ALA A 235 -18.68 -12.71 6.71
N GLY A 236 -19.73 -12.91 7.52
CA GLY A 236 -20.35 -14.21 7.76
C GLY A 236 -19.58 -15.14 8.72
N LEU A 237 -18.57 -14.62 9.43
CA LEU A 237 -17.72 -15.40 10.34
C LEU A 237 -18.34 -15.49 11.74
N SER A 238 -19.54 -16.09 11.83
CA SER A 238 -20.31 -16.15 13.09
C SER A 238 -19.65 -16.94 14.22
N GLN A 239 -18.68 -17.80 13.89
CA GLN A 239 -17.88 -18.57 14.84
C GLN A 239 -16.80 -17.74 15.58
N ILE A 240 -16.52 -16.51 15.14
CA ILE A 240 -15.51 -15.65 15.76
C ILE A 240 -16.17 -14.69 16.75
N SER A 241 -15.74 -14.77 18.02
CA SER A 241 -16.14 -13.88 19.09
C SER A 241 -15.17 -12.70 19.21
N VAL A 242 -15.71 -11.48 19.21
CA VAL A 242 -14.94 -10.24 19.37
C VAL A 242 -15.42 -9.50 20.62
N THR A 243 -14.53 -9.30 21.58
CA THR A 243 -14.82 -8.54 22.81
C THR A 243 -13.73 -7.49 23.09
N ASN A 244 -13.96 -6.63 24.07
CA ASN A 244 -12.98 -5.68 24.59
C ASN A 244 -12.73 -5.94 26.08
N SER A 245 -11.50 -5.66 26.53
CA SER A 245 -11.10 -5.82 27.92
C SER A 245 -10.00 -4.81 28.30
N ALA A 246 -9.75 -4.62 29.59
CA ALA A 246 -8.52 -4.00 30.06
C ALA A 246 -7.35 -4.97 29.87
N ILE A 247 -6.14 -4.48 29.61
CA ILE A 247 -4.96 -5.34 29.41
C ILE A 247 -4.79 -6.30 30.59
N ASN A 248 -4.90 -5.78 31.82
CA ASN A 248 -4.78 -6.59 33.05
C ASN A 248 -5.79 -7.75 33.15
N ASN A 249 -6.88 -7.72 32.38
CA ASN A 249 -7.93 -8.74 32.37
C ASN A 249 -7.94 -9.55 31.06
N LEU A 250 -6.79 -9.72 30.39
CA LEU A 250 -6.66 -10.63 29.27
C LEU A 250 -6.69 -12.08 29.76
N PRO A 251 -7.65 -12.91 29.29
CA PRO A 251 -7.70 -14.31 29.66
C PRO A 251 -6.63 -15.10 28.89
N PRO A 252 -6.09 -16.19 29.46
CA PRO A 252 -4.98 -16.94 28.87
C PRO A 252 -5.37 -17.73 27.61
N ASP A 253 -6.67 -17.94 27.38
CA ASP A 253 -7.26 -18.67 26.25
C ASP A 253 -7.62 -17.75 25.06
N VAL A 254 -7.09 -16.53 25.04
CA VAL A 254 -7.28 -15.62 23.91
C VAL A 254 -6.37 -16.02 22.74
N ASP A 255 -6.94 -16.13 21.55
CA ASP A 255 -6.17 -16.48 20.35
C ASP A 255 -5.47 -15.25 19.77
N LEU A 256 -6.20 -14.12 19.73
CA LEU A 256 -5.73 -12.87 19.13
C LEU A 256 -6.01 -11.65 20.01
N VAL A 257 -4.96 -10.91 20.33
CA VAL A 257 -5.03 -9.67 21.11
C VAL A 257 -4.69 -8.48 20.21
N ILE A 258 -5.57 -7.47 20.20
CA ILE A 258 -5.38 -6.25 19.43
C ILE A 258 -5.21 -5.07 20.39
N THR A 259 -4.12 -4.33 20.30
CA THR A 259 -3.82 -3.19 21.19
C THR A 259 -3.27 -1.99 20.41
N HIS A 260 -3.19 -0.83 21.05
CA HIS A 260 -2.36 0.26 20.53
C HIS A 260 -0.87 -0.12 20.62
N ARG A 261 -0.04 0.33 19.68
CA ARG A 261 1.41 0.03 19.63
C ARG A 261 2.12 0.26 20.96
N ASP A 262 1.81 1.37 21.63
CA ASP A 262 2.43 1.74 22.91
C ASP A 262 2.05 0.78 24.06
N LEU A 263 1.03 -0.05 23.87
CA LEU A 263 0.52 -0.99 24.86
C LEU A 263 0.75 -2.46 24.48
N THR A 264 1.26 -2.73 23.28
CA THR A 264 1.42 -4.09 22.75
C THR A 264 2.43 -4.89 23.55
N GLU A 265 3.57 -4.30 23.93
CA GLU A 265 4.55 -4.98 24.79
C GLU A 265 3.95 -5.43 26.13
N ARG A 266 3.06 -4.62 26.70
CA ARG A 266 2.40 -4.93 27.97
C ARG A 266 1.44 -6.11 27.82
N ALA A 267 0.69 -6.17 26.72
CA ALA A 267 -0.17 -7.31 26.41
C ALA A 267 0.65 -8.59 26.13
N MET A 268 1.77 -8.48 25.41
CA MET A 268 2.69 -9.59 25.14
C MET A 268 3.28 -10.18 26.44
N ARG A 269 3.58 -9.34 27.43
CA ARG A 269 4.04 -9.83 28.75
C ARG A 269 2.97 -10.61 29.51
N GLN A 270 1.70 -10.27 29.33
CA GLN A 270 0.59 -10.91 30.04
C GLN A 270 0.16 -12.24 29.41
N VAL A 271 0.06 -12.28 28.09
CA VAL A 271 -0.33 -13.48 27.32
C VAL A 271 0.63 -13.68 26.14
N PRO A 272 1.90 -14.08 26.40
CA PRO A 272 2.92 -14.21 25.36
C PRO A 272 2.59 -15.29 24.32
N GLN A 273 1.76 -16.26 24.67
CA GLN A 273 1.32 -17.35 23.80
C GLN A 273 0.25 -16.94 22.78
N ALA A 274 -0.44 -15.82 22.99
CA ALA A 274 -1.46 -15.32 22.08
C ALA A 274 -0.82 -14.62 20.88
N GLN A 275 -1.52 -14.53 19.75
CA GLN A 275 -1.11 -13.68 18.65
C GLN A 275 -1.40 -12.21 18.99
N HIS A 276 -0.47 -11.30 18.69
CA HIS A 276 -0.60 -9.88 19.01
C HIS A 276 -0.58 -9.02 17.75
N ILE A 277 -1.51 -8.08 17.67
CA ILE A 277 -1.58 -7.08 16.60
C ILE A 277 -1.60 -5.68 17.21
N SER A 278 -0.66 -4.86 16.75
CA SER A 278 -0.54 -3.45 17.15
C SER A 278 -1.24 -2.53 16.16
N LEU A 279 -2.02 -1.59 16.67
CA LEU A 279 -2.64 -0.50 15.93
C LEU A 279 -1.98 0.84 16.27
N THR A 280 -1.92 1.74 15.30
CA THR A 280 -1.54 3.15 15.51
C THR A 280 -2.75 4.05 15.72
N ASN A 281 -3.92 3.67 15.21
CA ASN A 281 -5.18 4.38 15.41
C ASN A 281 -6.36 3.41 15.41
N PHE A 282 -7.24 3.51 16.41
CA PHE A 282 -8.43 2.67 16.55
C PHE A 282 -9.55 3.01 15.57
N LEU A 283 -9.44 4.11 14.85
CA LEU A 283 -10.37 4.49 13.79
C LEU A 283 -9.85 4.14 12.39
N ASP A 284 -8.68 3.51 12.27
CA ASP A 284 -8.12 3.11 10.98
C ASP A 284 -8.92 1.93 10.39
N SER A 285 -9.91 2.27 9.57
CA SER A 285 -10.78 1.32 8.90
C SER A 285 -10.03 0.42 7.90
N GLY A 286 -8.87 0.87 7.38
CA GLY A 286 -8.04 0.11 6.46
C GLY A 286 -7.47 -1.14 7.12
N LEU A 287 -6.85 -0.96 8.29
CA LEU A 287 -6.30 -2.07 9.08
C LEU A 287 -7.37 -3.10 9.44
N TYR A 288 -8.52 -2.67 9.96
CA TYR A 288 -9.61 -3.59 10.27
C TYR A 288 -10.15 -4.32 9.04
N THR A 289 -10.12 -3.69 7.86
CA THR A 289 -10.53 -4.34 6.61
C THR A 289 -9.52 -5.41 6.21
N SER A 290 -8.23 -5.10 6.18
CA SER A 290 -7.17 -6.06 5.85
C SER A 290 -7.10 -7.24 6.84
N LEU A 291 -7.32 -6.99 8.13
CA LEU A 291 -7.41 -8.05 9.14
C LEU A 291 -8.62 -8.95 8.91
N THR A 292 -9.78 -8.36 8.60
CA THR A 292 -10.99 -9.12 8.29
C THR A 292 -10.79 -9.99 7.05
N GLU A 293 -10.19 -9.46 5.99
CA GLU A 293 -9.88 -10.21 4.77
C GLU A 293 -8.91 -11.37 5.03
N ARG A 294 -7.87 -11.16 5.85
CA ARG A 294 -6.94 -12.23 6.25
C ARG A 294 -7.64 -13.32 7.07
N LEU A 295 -8.52 -12.95 8.00
CA LEU A 295 -9.33 -13.91 8.76
C LEU A 295 -10.26 -14.71 7.85
N VAL A 296 -10.93 -14.06 6.89
CA VAL A 296 -11.77 -14.74 5.89
C VAL A 296 -10.94 -15.71 5.04
N ALA A 297 -9.77 -15.29 4.56
CA ALA A 297 -8.89 -16.13 3.76
C ALA A 297 -8.41 -17.37 4.53
N ALA A 298 -8.00 -17.18 5.79
CA ALA A 298 -7.56 -18.28 6.66
C ALA A 298 -8.68 -19.26 7.01
N GLN A 299 -9.91 -18.77 7.22
CA GLN A 299 -11.07 -19.63 7.49
C GLN A 299 -11.54 -20.40 6.23
N ARG A 300 -11.49 -19.77 5.05
CA ARG A 300 -11.80 -20.42 3.77
C ARG A 300 -10.80 -21.52 3.42
N HIS A 301 -9.54 -21.38 3.80
CA HIS A 301 -8.56 -22.46 3.69
C HIS A 301 -9.00 -23.69 4.49
N THR A 302 -9.45 -23.52 5.74
CA THR A 302 -9.96 -24.62 6.57
C THR A 302 -11.21 -25.27 5.98
N GLU A 303 -12.18 -24.48 5.51
CA GLU A 303 -13.41 -25.03 4.90
C GLU A 303 -13.14 -25.77 3.59
N ASN A 304 -12.23 -25.25 2.75
CA ASN A 304 -11.82 -25.93 1.52
C ASN A 304 -11.00 -27.19 1.82
N GLU A 305 -10.11 -27.16 2.82
CA GLU A 305 -9.33 -28.33 3.25
C GLU A 305 -10.23 -29.43 3.82
N VAL A 306 -11.25 -29.07 4.61
CA VAL A 306 -12.24 -30.02 5.14
C VAL A 306 -13.12 -30.58 4.02
N LYS A 307 -13.61 -29.75 3.09
CA LYS A 307 -14.38 -30.23 1.92
C LYS A 307 -13.56 -31.14 1.03
N VAL A 308 -12.27 -30.82 0.82
CA VAL A 308 -11.34 -31.64 0.05
C VAL A 308 -11.12 -32.97 0.76
N LYS A 309 -10.81 -32.97 2.07
CA LYS A 309 -10.64 -34.20 2.87
C LYS A 309 -11.89 -35.06 2.95
N ASP A 310 -13.08 -34.45 3.04
CA ASP A 310 -14.36 -35.18 3.10
C ASP A 310 -14.73 -35.76 1.73
N SER A 311 -14.42 -35.07 0.64
CA SER A 311 -14.57 -35.56 -0.74
C SER A 311 -13.56 -36.65 -1.13
N LEU A 312 -12.45 -36.75 -0.40
CA LEU A 312 -11.35 -37.71 -0.63
C LEU A 312 -11.43 -38.98 0.24
N LYS A 313 -12.51 -39.16 1.02
CA LYS A 313 -12.66 -40.31 1.93
C LYS A 313 -12.56 -41.69 1.24
N ASP A 314 -12.88 -41.78 -0.05
CA ASP A 314 -12.80 -43.03 -0.82
C ASP A 314 -11.41 -43.29 -1.46
N SER A 315 -10.41 -42.42 -1.26
CA SER A 315 -9.09 -42.57 -1.91
C SER A 315 -7.89 -42.13 -1.07
N PHE A 316 -8.04 -41.99 0.25
CA PHE A 316 -6.94 -41.65 1.12
C PHE A 316 -6.23 -42.92 1.63
N ASP A 317 -5.13 -43.28 0.97
CA ASP A 317 -4.13 -44.17 1.55
C ASP A 317 -3.11 -43.29 2.31
N ASP A 318 -2.95 -43.52 3.61
CA ASP A 318 -2.07 -42.74 4.51
C ASP A 318 -0.56 -42.95 4.19
N SER A 319 -0.28 -43.76 3.18
CA SER A 319 1.04 -43.90 2.61
C SER A 319 1.37 -42.63 1.81
N SER A 320 2.42 -41.92 2.21
CA SER A 320 3.00 -40.76 1.49
C SER A 320 3.62 -41.17 0.13
N ALA A 321 3.19 -42.29 -0.43
CA ALA A 321 3.71 -42.97 -1.61
C ALA A 321 3.41 -42.20 -2.89
N ASN A 322 2.27 -41.51 -2.96
CA ASN A 322 1.78 -40.85 -4.19
C ASN A 322 1.93 -39.31 -4.18
N LEU A 323 2.62 -38.73 -3.20
CA LEU A 323 2.96 -37.31 -3.23
C LEU A 323 3.95 -37.05 -4.37
N PHE A 324 3.69 -36.01 -5.18
CA PHE A 324 4.62 -35.58 -6.22
C PHE A 324 5.99 -35.29 -5.62
N LYS A 325 6.99 -36.06 -6.03
CA LYS A 325 8.40 -35.87 -5.66
C LYS A 325 9.14 -35.51 -6.93
N LEU A 326 9.69 -34.30 -6.97
CA LEU A 326 10.46 -33.83 -8.11
C LEU A 326 11.81 -34.56 -8.17
N GLY A 327 11.94 -35.50 -9.09
CA GLY A 327 13.17 -36.23 -9.41
C GLY A 327 13.78 -35.81 -10.75
N ALA A 328 14.96 -36.35 -11.06
CA ALA A 328 15.65 -36.08 -12.33
C ALA A 328 14.84 -36.60 -13.53
N GLU A 329 14.10 -37.69 -13.34
CA GLU A 329 13.16 -38.31 -14.27
C GLU A 329 11.97 -37.40 -14.64
N ASN A 330 11.70 -36.36 -13.84
CA ASN A 330 10.64 -35.37 -14.11
C ASN A 330 11.17 -34.13 -14.83
N ILE A 331 12.49 -34.02 -15.07
CA ILE A 331 13.12 -32.84 -15.67
C ILE A 331 13.48 -33.12 -17.12
N PHE A 332 12.80 -32.43 -18.04
CA PHE A 332 13.00 -32.58 -19.48
C PHE A 332 13.57 -31.29 -20.08
N LEU A 333 14.88 -31.29 -20.37
CA LEU A 333 15.56 -30.14 -20.97
C LEU A 333 15.49 -30.17 -22.50
N GLY A 334 15.58 -29.00 -23.14
CA GLY A 334 15.67 -28.86 -24.59
C GLY A 334 14.41 -29.25 -25.36
N ARG A 335 13.27 -29.42 -24.68
CA ARG A 335 11.98 -29.71 -25.31
C ARG A 335 11.48 -28.48 -26.05
N LYS A 336 10.94 -28.72 -27.26
CA LYS A 336 10.22 -27.73 -28.05
C LYS A 336 8.80 -28.25 -28.24
N ALA A 337 7.82 -27.37 -28.05
CA ALA A 337 6.42 -27.61 -28.38
C ALA A 337 6.02 -26.64 -29.49
N ALA A 338 5.29 -27.11 -30.49
CA ALA A 338 4.79 -26.28 -31.58
C ALA A 338 3.55 -25.48 -31.15
N THR A 339 2.78 -25.98 -30.18
CA THR A 339 1.63 -25.29 -29.60
C THR A 339 1.60 -25.38 -28.08
N LYS A 340 0.81 -24.49 -27.45
CA LYS A 340 0.61 -24.51 -26.00
C LYS A 340 -0.10 -25.78 -25.53
N GLU A 341 -1.03 -26.30 -26.34
CA GLU A 341 -1.75 -27.55 -26.04
C GLU A 341 -0.80 -28.75 -26.04
N GLU A 342 0.20 -28.75 -26.93
CA GLU A 342 1.23 -29.78 -26.96
C GLU A 342 2.11 -29.74 -25.72
N ALA A 343 2.50 -28.55 -25.26
CA ALA A 343 3.27 -28.38 -24.02
C ALA A 343 2.48 -28.85 -22.79
N ILE A 344 1.19 -28.48 -22.72
CA ILE A 344 0.28 -28.84 -21.61
C ILE A 344 0.04 -30.35 -21.59
N ARG A 345 -0.23 -30.95 -22.76
CA ARG A 345 -0.44 -32.39 -22.88
C ARG A 345 0.81 -33.16 -22.46
N PHE A 346 1.99 -32.75 -22.92
CA PHE A 346 3.25 -33.37 -22.54
C PHE A 346 3.45 -33.35 -21.02
N ALA A 347 3.24 -32.20 -20.37
CA ALA A 347 3.36 -32.08 -18.92
C ALA A 347 2.37 -32.99 -18.17
N GLY A 348 1.10 -33.00 -18.60
CA GLY A 348 0.07 -33.88 -18.03
C GLY A 348 0.41 -35.36 -18.18
N GLU A 349 0.88 -35.80 -19.36
CA GLU A 349 1.28 -37.18 -19.61
C GLU A 349 2.46 -37.62 -18.73
N GLN A 350 3.41 -36.72 -18.42
CA GLN A 350 4.51 -37.06 -17.49
C GLN A 350 4.01 -37.22 -16.05
N LEU A 351 2.99 -36.46 -15.65
CA LEU A 351 2.36 -36.62 -14.33
C LEU A 351 1.60 -37.94 -14.23
N VAL A 352 0.87 -38.33 -15.28
CA VAL A 352 0.18 -39.62 -15.37
C VAL A 352 1.18 -40.77 -15.33
N LYS A 353 2.26 -40.67 -16.12
CA LYS A 353 3.32 -41.69 -16.15
C LYS A 353 4.05 -41.83 -14.81
N GLY A 354 4.14 -40.74 -14.05
CA GLY A 354 4.68 -40.73 -12.68
C GLY A 354 3.71 -41.25 -11.62
N GLY A 355 2.49 -41.62 -11.98
CA GLY A 355 1.47 -42.12 -11.05
C GLY A 355 0.91 -41.04 -10.11
N TYR A 356 1.11 -39.77 -10.44
CA TYR A 356 0.70 -38.66 -9.57
C TYR A 356 -0.74 -38.20 -9.82
N VAL A 357 -1.27 -38.48 -11.00
CA VAL A 357 -2.62 -38.07 -11.44
C VAL A 357 -3.19 -39.13 -12.39
N GLU A 358 -4.52 -39.20 -12.45
CA GLU A 358 -5.25 -40.07 -13.38
C GLU A 358 -5.23 -39.53 -14.83
N PRO A 359 -5.40 -40.38 -15.86
CA PRO A 359 -5.35 -39.99 -17.27
C PRO A 359 -6.28 -38.83 -17.66
N GLU A 360 -7.44 -38.72 -17.01
CA GLU A 360 -8.45 -37.68 -17.24
C GLU A 360 -7.93 -36.28 -16.86
N TYR A 361 -6.91 -36.20 -16.00
CA TYR A 361 -6.30 -34.93 -15.58
C TYR A 361 -5.69 -34.15 -16.74
N VAL A 362 -5.18 -34.84 -17.76
CA VAL A 362 -4.61 -34.20 -18.96
C VAL A 362 -5.66 -33.36 -19.69
N GLN A 363 -6.89 -33.88 -19.78
CA GLN A 363 -8.01 -33.17 -20.41
C GLN A 363 -8.45 -31.97 -19.54
N ALA A 364 -8.49 -32.14 -18.21
CA ALA A 364 -8.79 -31.06 -17.29
C ALA A 364 -7.77 -29.90 -17.37
N MET A 365 -6.49 -30.19 -17.57
CA MET A 365 -5.46 -29.16 -17.79
C MET A 365 -5.73 -28.34 -19.07
N LEU A 366 -6.16 -28.99 -20.15
CA LEU A 366 -6.51 -28.33 -21.41
C LEU A 366 -7.79 -27.50 -21.28
N ASP A 367 -8.78 -27.97 -20.52
CA ASP A 367 -10.02 -27.23 -20.30
C ASP A 367 -9.80 -26.01 -19.39
N ARG A 368 -8.92 -26.09 -18.40
CA ARG A 368 -8.46 -24.94 -17.60
C ARG A 368 -7.79 -23.88 -18.47
N GLU A 369 -6.92 -24.29 -19.39
CA GLU A 369 -6.19 -23.37 -20.28
C GLU A 369 -7.13 -22.52 -21.16
N LYS A 370 -8.33 -23.01 -21.47
CA LYS A 370 -9.36 -22.22 -22.19
C LYS A 370 -9.94 -21.10 -21.33
N LEU A 371 -9.92 -21.22 -20.00
CA LEU A 371 -10.46 -20.24 -19.06
C LEU A 371 -9.44 -19.17 -18.68
N THR A 372 -8.21 -19.57 -18.38
CA THR A 372 -7.11 -18.65 -18.03
C THR A 372 -5.81 -19.15 -18.67
N PRO A 373 -5.17 -18.34 -19.53
CA PRO A 373 -3.95 -18.77 -20.21
C PRO A 373 -2.80 -18.90 -19.22
N THR A 374 -2.05 -20.00 -19.32
CA THR A 374 -0.82 -20.25 -18.54
C THR A 374 0.45 -19.71 -19.21
N TYR A 375 0.31 -19.06 -20.37
CA TYR A 375 1.40 -18.40 -21.07
C TYR A 375 1.86 -17.13 -20.32
N LEU A 376 3.12 -17.12 -19.87
CA LEU A 376 3.78 -15.99 -19.23
C LEU A 376 4.74 -15.33 -20.23
N GLY A 377 4.20 -14.51 -21.13
CA GLY A 377 4.93 -13.74 -22.15
C GLY A 377 4.00 -12.71 -22.79
N GLU A 378 4.53 -11.55 -23.20
CA GLU A 378 3.81 -10.29 -23.43
C GLU A 378 2.38 -10.40 -24.01
N SER A 379 1.44 -9.76 -23.29
CA SER A 379 0.11 -9.35 -23.74
C SER A 379 0.07 -7.84 -23.88
#